data_AF-A0A7S3MC64-F1
#
_entry.id   AF-A0A7S3MC64-F1
#
_cell.length_a   1.000
_cell.length_b   1.000
_cell.length_c   1.000
_cell.angle_alpha   90.00
_cell.angle_beta   90.00
_cell.angle_gamma   90.00
#
_symmetry.space_group_name_H-M   'P 1'
#
loop_
_entity.id
_entity.type
_entity.pdbx_description
1 polymer ?
#
loop_
_entity_poly.entity_id
_entity_poly.type
_entity_poly.pdbx_seq_one_letter_code
_entity_poly.pdbx_strand_id
1 'polypeptide(L)'
;GKAAVAQLLREKVLPKDSRVVVDRISDGRKSCGFTWHIAEEGVGVGQRGLAFVRLDDQGKICFVRELGEPLFKAGVLTEKLLEALTKDQPPPVRPPLSAVERTPKTAGDIVRYLYGEVQQSGGDAARFYSEDVVYEDMNYDTPFVGKAAVEGFLARFQAIQGVTFNLEDISDGTQAVGFTYTIEIKGQPRGI
;
A
#
# COMPACT_ATOMS: atom_id res chain seq x y z
N GLY A 1 -13.29 -20.71 0.30
CA GLY A 1 -12.86 -22.00 0.86
C GLY A 1 -11.91 -22.73 -0.09
N LYS A 2 -11.22 -23.80 0.34
CA LYS A 2 -10.14 -24.45 -0.43
C LYS A 2 -10.52 -24.83 -1.87
N ALA A 3 -11.71 -25.37 -2.10
CA ALA A 3 -12.18 -25.75 -3.44
C ALA A 3 -12.29 -24.55 -4.40
N ALA A 4 -12.83 -23.43 -3.92
CA ALA A 4 -12.94 -22.20 -4.71
C ALA A 4 -11.56 -21.61 -5.04
N VAL A 5 -10.61 -21.64 -4.11
CA VAL A 5 -9.22 -21.22 -4.38
C VAL A 5 -8.56 -22.12 -5.41
N ALA A 6 -8.73 -23.45 -5.29
CA ALA A 6 -8.19 -24.38 -6.27
C ALA A 6 -8.80 -24.19 -7.67
N GLN A 7 -10.09 -23.83 -7.74
CA GLN A 7 -10.73 -23.45 -8.99
C GLN A 7 -10.16 -22.16 -9.57
N LEU A 8 -10.07 -21.09 -8.77
CA LEU A 8 -9.46 -19.82 -9.18
C LEU A 8 -8.05 -20.02 -9.73
N LEU A 9 -7.22 -20.84 -9.08
CA LEU A 9 -5.85 -21.11 -9.53
C LEU A 9 -5.79 -21.90 -10.85
N ARG A 10 -6.79 -22.74 -11.14
CA ARG A 10 -6.89 -23.42 -12.44
C ARG A 10 -7.39 -22.49 -13.54
N GLU A 11 -8.25 -21.54 -13.20
CA GLU A 11 -8.82 -20.55 -14.13
C GLU A 11 -7.88 -19.35 -14.36
N LYS A 12 -6.92 -19.11 -13.46
CA LYS A 12 -5.87 -18.10 -13.61
C LYS A 12 -4.90 -18.55 -14.70
N VAL A 13 -5.28 -18.31 -15.94
CA VAL A 13 -4.46 -18.56 -17.13
C VAL A 13 -3.51 -17.38 -17.28
N LEU A 14 -2.22 -17.66 -17.14
CA LEU A 14 -1.18 -16.72 -17.54
C LEU A 14 -1.05 -16.73 -19.07
N PRO A 15 -0.57 -15.64 -19.70
CA PRO A 15 -0.17 -15.67 -21.09
C PRO A 15 0.73 -16.87 -21.40
N LYS A 16 0.66 -17.37 -22.64
CA LYS A 16 1.52 -18.48 -23.07
C LYS A 16 2.99 -18.12 -22.82
N ASP A 17 3.78 -19.11 -22.39
CA ASP A 17 5.23 -18.94 -22.18
C ASP A 17 5.57 -17.87 -21.12
N SER A 18 4.64 -17.63 -20.17
CA SER A 18 4.83 -16.72 -19.04
C SER A 18 4.73 -17.40 -17.68
N ARG A 19 5.32 -16.78 -16.65
CA ARG A 19 5.31 -17.25 -15.26
C ARG A 19 5.23 -16.09 -14.27
N VAL A 20 4.67 -16.34 -13.10
CA VAL A 20 4.80 -15.41 -11.96
C VAL A 20 6.18 -15.58 -11.32
N VAL A 21 6.88 -14.49 -11.12
CA VAL A 21 8.17 -14.40 -10.43
C VAL A 21 7.97 -13.58 -9.16
N VAL A 22 8.43 -14.11 -8.03
CA VAL A 22 8.47 -13.37 -6.77
C VAL A 22 9.77 -12.58 -6.70
N ASP A 23 9.68 -11.27 -6.49
CA ASP A 23 10.84 -10.38 -6.51
C ASP A 23 11.43 -10.18 -5.11
N ARG A 24 10.57 -9.87 -4.13
CA ARG A 24 10.98 -9.58 -2.75
C ARG A 24 9.91 -10.09 -1.80
N ILE A 25 10.34 -10.58 -0.63
CA ILE A 25 9.47 -11.01 0.47
C ILE A 25 9.96 -10.31 1.74
N SER A 26 9.02 -9.76 2.50
CA SER A 26 9.31 -9.21 3.84
C SER A 26 9.71 -10.30 4.85
N ASP A 27 10.36 -9.91 5.94
CA ASP A 27 11.01 -10.80 6.90
C ASP A 27 10.08 -11.33 8.01
N GLY A 28 8.75 -11.23 7.83
CA GLY A 28 7.78 -11.72 8.80
C GLY A 28 7.68 -13.26 8.85
N ARG A 29 7.20 -13.79 9.98
CA ARG A 29 7.10 -15.24 10.25
C ARG A 29 5.68 -15.77 10.13
N LYS A 30 4.71 -15.05 10.68
CA LYS A 30 3.28 -15.42 10.61
C LYS A 30 2.53 -14.65 9.53
N SER A 31 3.10 -13.58 9.00
CA SER A 31 2.59 -12.88 7.83
C SER A 31 3.73 -12.22 7.06
N CYS A 32 3.50 -11.97 5.77
CA CYS A 32 4.45 -11.21 4.96
C CYS A 32 3.72 -10.47 3.83
N GLY A 33 4.27 -9.32 3.46
CA GLY A 33 4.12 -8.75 2.14
C GLY A 33 5.15 -9.30 1.17
N PHE A 34 4.80 -9.41 -0.11
CA PHE A 34 5.75 -9.68 -1.19
C PHE A 34 5.35 -8.96 -2.48
N THR A 35 6.35 -8.70 -3.33
CA THR A 35 6.16 -8.16 -4.68
C THR A 35 6.40 -9.24 -5.72
N TRP A 36 5.73 -9.13 -6.86
CA TRP A 36 5.83 -10.08 -7.94
C TRP A 36 5.71 -9.40 -9.30
N HIS A 37 6.17 -10.10 -10.35
CA HIS A 37 5.88 -9.75 -11.74
C HIS A 37 5.56 -10.99 -12.58
N ILE A 38 4.91 -10.79 -13.71
CA ILE A 38 4.81 -11.79 -14.77
C ILE A 38 6.03 -11.66 -15.65
N ALA A 39 6.82 -12.72 -15.80
CA ALA A 39 7.89 -12.80 -16.78
C ALA A 39 7.40 -13.56 -18.00
N GLU A 40 7.59 -13.00 -19.19
CA GLU A 40 7.25 -13.62 -20.48
C GLU A 40 8.49 -13.78 -21.34
N GLU A 41 8.69 -14.99 -21.89
CA GLU A 41 9.85 -15.29 -22.72
C GLU A 41 9.86 -14.43 -24.00
N GLY A 42 10.98 -13.77 -24.28
CA GLY A 42 11.13 -12.89 -25.45
C GLY A 42 10.51 -11.49 -25.31
N VAL A 43 9.74 -11.22 -24.25
CA VAL A 43 9.13 -9.90 -23.98
C VAL A 43 9.76 -9.22 -22.76
N GLY A 44 10.00 -9.98 -21.68
CA GLY A 44 10.59 -9.46 -20.44
C GLY A 44 9.58 -9.37 -19.30
N VAL A 45 9.50 -8.20 -18.65
CA VAL A 45 8.65 -7.98 -17.47
C VAL A 45 7.27 -7.47 -17.92
N GLY A 46 6.25 -8.28 -17.66
CA GLY A 46 4.83 -7.94 -17.82
C GLY A 46 4.23 -7.29 -16.57
N GLN A 47 2.99 -7.64 -16.23
CA GLN A 47 2.29 -7.03 -15.08
C GLN A 47 3.03 -7.29 -13.77
N ARG A 48 3.18 -6.23 -12.96
CA ARG A 48 3.72 -6.31 -11.59
C ARG A 48 2.60 -6.30 -10.56
N GLY A 49 2.91 -6.62 -9.31
CA GLY A 49 1.94 -6.51 -8.24
C GLY A 49 2.52 -6.76 -6.86
N LEU A 50 1.63 -6.72 -5.89
CA LEU A 50 1.92 -6.88 -4.47
C LEU A 50 0.87 -7.77 -3.81
N ALA A 51 1.27 -8.46 -2.76
CA ALA A 51 0.38 -9.31 -2.00
C ALA A 51 0.76 -9.32 -0.52
N PHE A 52 -0.24 -9.55 0.32
CA PHE A 52 -0.15 -9.78 1.74
C PHE A 52 -0.70 -11.17 2.07
N VAL A 53 0.03 -11.95 2.85
CA VAL A 53 -0.36 -13.31 3.27
C VAL A 53 -0.22 -13.44 4.78
N ARG A 54 -1.15 -14.18 5.42
CA ARG A 54 -1.10 -14.55 6.84
C ARG A 54 -1.29 -16.05 7.02
N LEU A 55 -0.57 -16.62 7.97
CA LEU A 55 -0.66 -18.01 8.40
C LEU A 55 -1.50 -18.12 9.68
N ASP A 56 -2.19 -19.26 9.84
CA ASP A 56 -2.76 -19.67 11.12
C ASP A 56 -1.70 -20.30 12.05
N ASP A 57 -2.13 -20.78 13.20
CA ASP A 57 -1.27 -21.44 14.18
C ASP A 57 -0.70 -22.78 13.68
N GLN A 58 -1.36 -23.40 12.70
CA GLN A 58 -0.93 -24.64 12.04
C GLN A 58 0.01 -24.39 10.85
N GLY A 59 0.35 -23.13 10.57
CA GLY A 59 1.19 -22.75 9.44
C GLY A 59 0.50 -22.85 8.09
N LYS A 60 -0.84 -22.88 8.04
CA LYS A 60 -1.60 -22.82 6.79
C LYS A 60 -1.96 -21.38 6.46
N ILE A 61 -1.98 -21.04 5.17
CA ILE A 61 -2.44 -19.73 4.72
C ILE A 61 -3.92 -19.56 5.10
N CYS A 62 -4.20 -18.58 5.95
CA CYS A 62 -5.53 -18.27 6.46
C CYS A 62 -6.09 -16.95 5.91
N PHE A 63 -5.24 -16.11 5.32
CA PHE A 63 -5.64 -14.85 4.68
C PHE A 63 -4.68 -14.48 3.56
N VAL A 64 -5.23 -13.97 2.45
CA VAL A 64 -4.49 -13.39 1.32
C VAL A 64 -5.22 -12.14 0.86
N ARG A 65 -4.48 -11.06 0.60
CA ARG A 65 -4.95 -9.90 -0.16
C ARG A 65 -3.91 -9.58 -1.22
N GLU A 66 -4.29 -9.56 -2.48
CA GLU A 66 -3.39 -9.25 -3.60
C GLU A 66 -3.95 -8.12 -4.46
N LEU A 67 -3.06 -7.38 -5.12
CA LEU A 67 -3.37 -6.38 -6.12
C LEU A 67 -2.32 -6.44 -7.23
N GLY A 68 -2.78 -6.52 -8.48
CA GLY A 68 -1.94 -6.31 -9.66
C GLY A 68 -1.88 -4.82 -10.02
N GLU A 69 -0.77 -4.39 -10.62
CA GLU A 69 -0.62 -3.08 -11.23
C GLU A 69 -1.81 -2.81 -12.16
N PRO A 70 -2.50 -1.66 -12.01
CA PRO A 70 -3.60 -1.33 -12.89
C PRO A 70 -3.09 -1.17 -14.33
N LEU A 71 -3.84 -1.72 -15.29
CA LEU A 71 -3.53 -1.58 -16.72
C LEU A 71 -3.64 -0.11 -17.19
N PHE A 72 -4.44 0.69 -16.48
CA PHE A 72 -4.58 2.12 -16.71
C PHE A 72 -4.19 2.89 -15.45
N LYS A 73 -3.11 3.67 -15.55
CA LYS A 73 -2.54 4.42 -14.43
C LYS A 73 -3.25 5.76 -14.26
N ALA A 74 -4.31 5.74 -13.47
CA ALA A 74 -5.19 6.87 -13.28
C ALA A 74 -4.76 7.83 -12.16
N GLY A 75 -3.54 7.75 -11.61
CA GLY A 75 -3.16 8.44 -10.36
C GLY A 75 -3.62 9.90 -10.26
N VAL A 76 -3.28 10.74 -11.26
CA VAL A 76 -3.70 12.15 -11.30
C VAL A 76 -5.22 12.32 -11.45
N LEU A 77 -5.90 11.41 -12.15
CA LEU A 77 -7.35 11.43 -12.27
C LEU A 77 -8.04 11.05 -10.95
N THR A 78 -7.49 10.07 -10.23
CA THR A 78 -7.95 9.69 -8.89
C THR A 78 -7.81 10.84 -7.90
N GLU A 79 -6.66 11.53 -7.89
CA GLU A 79 -6.44 12.74 -7.07
C GLU A 79 -7.56 13.78 -7.33
N LYS A 80 -7.79 14.14 -8.60
CA LYS A 80 -8.83 15.11 -8.98
C LYS A 80 -10.25 14.66 -8.63
N LEU A 81 -10.55 13.37 -8.77
CA LEU A 81 -11.84 12.82 -8.39
C LEU A 81 -12.07 12.95 -6.88
N LEU A 82 -11.07 12.59 -6.07
CA LEU A 82 -11.13 12.73 -4.61
C LEU A 82 -11.30 14.19 -4.20
N GLU A 83 -10.54 15.11 -4.79
CA GLU A 83 -10.72 16.56 -4.58
C GLU A 83 -12.15 17.00 -4.91
N ALA A 84 -12.69 16.58 -6.06
CA ALA A 84 -14.05 16.96 -6.47
C ALA A 84 -15.13 16.40 -5.52
N LEU A 85 -14.98 15.17 -5.05
CA LEU A 85 -15.92 14.51 -4.12
C LEU A 85 -15.90 15.14 -2.71
N THR A 86 -14.82 15.85 -2.37
CA THR A 86 -14.57 16.31 -1.00
C THR A 86 -14.49 17.82 -0.85
N LYS A 87 -14.58 18.58 -1.97
CA LYS A 87 -14.43 20.04 -2.02
C LYS A 87 -15.32 20.84 -1.04
N ASP A 88 -16.51 20.33 -0.73
CA ASP A 88 -17.50 21.02 0.11
C ASP A 88 -17.45 20.53 1.58
N GLN A 89 -16.50 19.65 1.90
CA GLN A 89 -16.34 19.15 3.25
C GLN A 89 -15.62 20.19 4.14
N PRO A 90 -15.96 20.27 5.44
CA PRO A 90 -15.21 21.11 6.35
C PRO A 90 -13.77 20.57 6.51
N PRO A 91 -12.79 21.45 6.83
CA PRO A 91 -11.44 21.03 7.12
C PRO A 91 -11.42 19.90 8.17
N PRO A 92 -10.57 18.88 8.00
CA PRO A 92 -10.50 17.80 8.96
C PRO A 92 -10.06 18.35 10.32
N VAL A 93 -10.84 18.05 11.37
CA VAL A 93 -10.37 18.22 12.75
C VAL A 93 -9.36 17.10 13.00
N ARG A 94 -8.09 17.41 12.81
CA ARG A 94 -7.00 16.47 13.02
C ARG A 94 -6.71 16.34 14.51
N PRO A 95 -6.65 15.12 15.08
CA PRO A 95 -6.18 14.96 16.44
C PRO A 95 -4.74 15.49 16.53
N PRO A 96 -4.37 16.18 17.62
CA PRO A 96 -3.00 16.61 17.80
C PRO A 96 -2.10 15.38 17.87
N LEU A 97 -0.94 15.44 17.21
CA LEU A 97 0.10 14.45 17.41
C LEU A 97 0.57 14.51 18.87
N SER A 98 0.94 13.36 19.44
CA SER A 98 1.59 13.31 20.76
C SER A 98 2.74 14.31 20.84
N ALA A 99 2.79 15.07 21.94
CA ALA A 99 3.89 16.00 22.22
C ALA A 99 5.23 15.26 22.46
N VAL A 100 5.17 13.98 22.81
CA VAL A 100 6.36 13.12 22.91
C VAL A 100 6.69 12.60 21.52
N GLU A 101 7.81 13.09 20.96
CA GLU A 101 8.32 12.61 19.68
C GLU A 101 8.74 11.15 19.79
N ARG A 102 8.28 10.32 18.84
CA ARG A 102 8.62 8.90 18.74
C ARG A 102 9.59 8.66 17.60
N THR A 103 10.53 7.73 17.77
CA THR A 103 11.51 7.34 16.74
C THR A 103 11.55 5.81 16.59
N PRO A 104 10.43 5.17 16.21
CA PRO A 104 10.40 3.72 15.99
C PRO A 104 11.48 3.28 15.00
N LYS A 105 11.97 2.06 15.18
CA LYS A 105 13.13 1.52 14.43
C LYS A 105 12.82 0.28 13.61
N THR A 106 11.69 -0.39 13.85
CA THR A 106 11.24 -1.50 13.02
C THR A 106 10.28 -1.00 11.94
N ALA A 107 10.26 -1.66 10.78
CA ALA A 107 9.34 -1.34 9.70
C ALA A 107 7.88 -1.36 10.16
N GLY A 108 7.49 -2.38 10.94
CA GLY A 108 6.14 -2.47 11.51
C GLY A 108 5.78 -1.30 12.42
N ASP A 109 6.68 -0.88 13.31
CA ASP A 109 6.41 0.24 14.22
C ASP A 109 6.43 1.60 13.50
N ILE A 110 7.28 1.76 12.48
CA ILE A 110 7.26 2.94 11.61
C ILE A 110 5.92 3.03 10.89
N VAL A 111 5.42 1.94 10.29
CA VAL A 111 4.11 1.91 9.61
C VAL A 111 2.97 2.23 10.58
N ARG A 112 2.94 1.62 11.78
CA ARG A 112 1.93 1.94 12.80
C ARG A 112 1.91 3.42 13.15
N TYR A 113 3.10 3.99 13.36
CA TYR A 113 3.21 5.38 13.75
C TYR A 113 2.87 6.33 12.59
N LEU A 114 3.40 6.08 11.38
CA LEU A 114 3.14 6.91 10.22
C LEU A 114 1.65 6.92 9.84
N TYR A 115 1.05 5.75 9.63
CA TYR A 115 -0.31 5.63 9.11
C TYR A 115 -1.38 5.69 10.22
N GLY A 116 -1.02 5.38 11.47
CA GLY A 116 -1.95 5.42 12.61
C GLY A 116 -1.99 6.75 13.35
N GLU A 117 -0.89 7.52 13.37
CA GLU A 117 -0.78 8.75 14.17
C GLU A 117 -0.37 9.97 13.33
N VAL A 118 0.73 9.87 12.59
CA VAL A 118 1.31 11.02 11.86
C VAL A 118 0.39 11.48 10.74
N GLN A 119 -0.12 10.55 9.92
CA GLN A 119 -1.02 10.88 8.82
C GLN A 119 -2.34 11.48 9.31
N GLN A 120 -2.87 10.98 10.44
CA GLN A 120 -4.11 11.48 11.04
C GLN A 120 -3.94 12.89 11.61
N SER A 121 -2.77 13.19 12.17
CA SER A 121 -2.45 14.50 12.75
C SER A 121 -1.95 15.52 11.74
N GLY A 122 -1.51 15.09 10.55
CA GLY A 122 -0.79 15.95 9.61
C GLY A 122 0.63 16.27 10.05
N GLY A 123 1.22 15.42 10.88
CA GLY A 123 2.61 15.57 11.33
C GLY A 123 3.62 15.31 10.21
N ASP A 124 4.89 15.53 10.53
CA ASP A 124 6.00 15.29 9.61
C ASP A 124 6.25 13.78 9.43
N ALA A 125 5.73 13.23 8.33
CA ALA A 125 5.99 11.87 7.87
C ALA A 125 7.37 11.74 7.20
N ALA A 126 7.87 12.83 6.61
CA ALA A 126 9.05 12.84 5.76
C ALA A 126 10.33 12.47 6.51
N ARG A 127 10.38 12.79 7.81
CA ARG A 127 11.52 12.43 8.68
C ARG A 127 11.83 10.92 8.76
N PHE A 128 10.92 10.04 8.36
CA PHE A 128 11.13 8.59 8.35
C PHE A 128 11.62 8.03 7.00
N TYR A 129 11.71 8.86 5.97
CA TYR A 129 12.22 8.46 4.66
C TYR A 129 13.71 8.80 4.55
N SER A 130 14.48 7.90 3.94
CA SER A 130 15.89 8.16 3.62
C SER A 130 16.02 9.21 2.51
N GLU A 131 17.19 9.84 2.42
CA GLU A 131 17.44 10.85 1.39
C GLU A 131 17.33 10.28 -0.04
N ASP A 132 17.67 9.00 -0.21
CA ASP A 132 17.64 8.23 -1.46
C ASP A 132 16.38 7.36 -1.63
N VAL A 133 15.31 7.65 -0.88
CA VAL A 133 14.05 6.90 -0.92
C VAL A 133 13.53 6.73 -2.36
N VAL A 134 13.01 5.54 -2.66
CA VAL A 134 12.21 5.28 -3.85
C VAL A 134 10.79 4.94 -3.42
N TYR A 135 9.83 5.76 -3.82
CA TYR A 135 8.41 5.53 -3.57
C TYR A 135 7.73 5.13 -4.88
N GLU A 136 7.37 3.85 -4.97
CA GLU A 136 6.58 3.30 -6.08
C GLU A 136 5.11 3.23 -5.68
N ASP A 137 4.30 4.09 -6.31
CA ASP A 137 2.84 3.96 -6.30
C ASP A 137 2.40 3.41 -7.65
N MET A 138 1.76 2.24 -7.64
CA MET A 138 1.39 1.52 -8.86
C MET A 138 0.33 2.25 -9.70
N ASN A 139 -0.24 3.36 -9.20
CA ASN A 139 -1.12 4.23 -9.95
C ASN A 139 -0.39 5.27 -10.83
N TYR A 140 0.95 5.31 -10.78
CA TYR A 140 1.79 6.23 -11.56
C TYR A 140 2.80 5.47 -12.42
N ASP A 141 3.19 6.06 -13.54
CA ASP A 141 4.13 5.44 -14.47
C ASP A 141 5.55 5.38 -13.92
N THR A 142 5.96 6.43 -13.20
CA THR A 142 7.32 6.59 -12.69
C THR A 142 7.34 6.67 -11.17
N PRO A 143 8.34 6.07 -10.51
CA PRO A 143 8.55 6.25 -9.07
C PRO A 143 8.87 7.71 -8.73
N PHE A 144 8.56 8.10 -7.50
CA PHE A 144 9.08 9.32 -6.88
C PHE A 144 10.41 8.97 -6.22
N VAL A 145 11.50 9.59 -6.67
CA VAL A 145 12.87 9.27 -6.24
C VAL A 145 13.47 10.45 -5.50
N GLY A 146 14.03 10.17 -4.32
CA GLY A 146 14.59 11.16 -3.40
C GLY A 146 13.55 11.77 -2.47
N LYS A 147 13.99 12.15 -1.27
CA LYS A 147 13.11 12.62 -0.20
C LYS A 147 12.25 13.82 -0.59
N ALA A 148 12.81 14.79 -1.31
CA ALA A 148 12.08 15.96 -1.78
C ALA A 148 10.90 15.59 -2.71
N ALA A 149 11.06 14.57 -3.58
CA ALA A 149 9.98 14.12 -4.46
C ALA A 149 8.86 13.42 -3.67
N VAL A 150 9.23 12.62 -2.67
CA VAL A 150 8.28 11.94 -1.78
C VAL A 150 7.54 12.93 -0.90
N GLU A 151 8.23 13.93 -0.33
CA GLU A 151 7.61 15.02 0.43
C GLU A 151 6.55 15.76 -0.40
N GLY A 152 6.91 16.16 -1.63
CA GLY A 152 5.99 16.82 -2.55
C GLY A 152 4.78 15.96 -2.87
N PHE A 153 4.97 14.65 -3.09
CA PHE A 153 3.89 13.69 -3.31
C PHE A 153 2.96 13.58 -2.10
N LEU A 154 3.49 13.35 -0.90
CA LEU A 154 2.71 13.20 0.33
C LEU A 154 1.90 14.46 0.65
N ALA A 155 2.46 15.64 0.40
CA ALA A 155 1.76 16.91 0.60
C ALA A 155 0.48 17.04 -0.26
N ARG A 156 0.45 16.48 -1.48
CA ARG A 156 -0.76 16.47 -2.33
C ARG A 156 -1.90 15.71 -1.66
N PHE A 157 -1.63 14.53 -1.10
CA PHE A 157 -2.64 13.71 -0.43
C PHE A 157 -3.07 14.30 0.91
N GLN A 158 -2.15 14.91 1.66
CA GLN A 158 -2.49 15.61 2.91
C GLN A 158 -3.39 16.83 2.68
N ALA A 159 -3.43 17.39 1.48
CA ALA A 159 -4.31 18.50 1.14
C ALA A 159 -5.77 18.05 0.87
N ILE A 160 -5.98 16.77 0.52
CA ILE A 160 -7.31 16.24 0.22
C ILE A 160 -8.12 16.10 1.51
N GLN A 161 -9.30 16.73 1.54
CA GLN A 161 -10.18 16.73 2.70
C GLN A 161 -11.10 15.51 2.68
N GLY A 162 -11.68 15.12 3.82
CA GLY A 162 -12.71 14.08 3.82
C GLY A 162 -12.25 12.65 3.50
N VAL A 163 -10.94 12.42 3.36
CA VAL A 163 -10.32 11.13 3.09
C VAL A 163 -9.57 10.66 4.33
N THR A 164 -9.95 9.49 4.84
CA THR A 164 -9.29 8.85 5.98
C THR A 164 -8.62 7.57 5.53
N PHE A 165 -7.34 7.42 5.85
CA PHE A 165 -6.59 6.19 5.64
C PHE A 165 -6.63 5.35 6.91
N ASN A 166 -7.27 4.19 6.85
CA ASN A 166 -7.41 3.30 7.99
C ASN A 166 -6.52 2.08 7.81
N LEU A 167 -5.50 1.96 8.65
CA LEU A 167 -4.63 0.80 8.69
C LEU A 167 -5.40 -0.40 9.24
N GLU A 168 -5.50 -1.48 8.48
CA GLU A 168 -6.26 -2.69 8.85
C GLU A 168 -5.35 -3.77 9.46
N ASP A 169 -4.19 -4.06 8.84
CA ASP A 169 -3.26 -5.08 9.33
C ASP A 169 -1.82 -4.81 8.84
N ILE A 170 -0.84 -5.35 9.56
CA ILE A 170 0.60 -5.21 9.28
C ILE A 170 1.26 -6.56 9.53
N SER A 171 2.16 -6.96 8.63
CA SER A 171 2.92 -8.20 8.82
C SER A 171 3.92 -8.10 9.96
N ASP A 172 4.32 -9.23 10.53
CA ASP A 172 5.20 -9.32 11.70
C ASP A 172 6.71 -9.19 11.40
N GLY A 173 7.06 -8.59 10.25
CA GLY A 173 8.44 -8.33 9.85
C GLY A 173 9.07 -7.14 10.58
N THR A 174 10.40 -7.11 10.63
CA THR A 174 11.17 -6.09 11.35
C THR A 174 11.88 -5.12 10.42
N GLN A 175 12.40 -5.59 9.28
CA GLN A 175 13.11 -4.78 8.29
C GLN A 175 12.22 -4.38 7.11
N ALA A 176 11.22 -5.20 6.79
CA ALA A 176 10.21 -4.90 5.79
C ALA A 176 8.86 -5.44 6.25
N VAL A 177 7.77 -4.80 5.83
CA VAL A 177 6.41 -5.28 6.11
C VAL A 177 5.52 -5.09 4.90
N GLY A 178 4.56 -6.01 4.73
CA GLY A 178 3.33 -5.72 4.01
C GLY A 178 2.28 -5.20 4.99
N PHE A 179 1.42 -4.30 4.54
CA PHE A 179 0.28 -3.85 5.32
C PHE A 179 -0.93 -3.67 4.43
N THR A 180 -2.11 -3.78 5.04
CA THR A 180 -3.38 -3.56 4.36
C THR A 180 -4.10 -2.38 4.97
N TYR A 181 -4.84 -1.65 4.16
CA TYR A 181 -5.57 -0.48 4.59
C TYR A 181 -6.89 -0.34 3.84
N THR A 182 -7.73 0.55 4.32
CA THR A 182 -8.89 1.10 3.61
C THR A 182 -8.77 2.60 3.50
N ILE A 183 -9.35 3.13 2.43
CA ILE A 183 -9.60 4.54 2.29
C ILE A 183 -11.09 4.75 2.51
N GLU A 184 -11.43 5.58 3.48
CA GLU A 184 -12.80 6.03 3.73
C GLU A 184 -12.96 7.45 3.20
N ILE A 185 -14.00 7.66 2.40
CA ILE A 185 -14.39 8.98 1.94
C ILE A 185 -15.66 9.34 2.70
N LYS A 186 -15.62 10.42 3.48
CA LYS A 186 -16.76 10.83 4.31
C LYS A 186 -17.99 11.07 3.45
N GLY A 187 -19.10 10.44 3.83
CA GLY A 187 -20.38 10.54 3.12
C GLY A 187 -20.50 9.65 1.87
N GLN A 188 -19.52 8.79 1.61
CA GLN A 188 -19.51 7.87 0.47
C GLN A 188 -19.46 6.41 0.94
N PRO A 189 -20.13 5.47 0.24
CA PRO A 189 -19.97 4.04 0.54
C PRO A 189 -18.54 3.56 0.28
N ARG A 190 -18.15 2.46 0.95
CA ARG A 190 -16.84 1.82 0.75
C ARG A 190 -16.69 1.32 -0.69
N GLY A 191 -15.53 1.59 -1.31
CA GLY A 191 -15.15 1.04 -2.61
C GLY A 191 -15.47 1.93 -3.82
N ILE A 192 -15.62 3.24 -3.61
CA ILE A 192 -15.64 4.26 -4.68
C ILE A 192 -14.21 4.67 -5.02
#